data_AF-A0A3D2S1Q0-F1
#
_entry.id   AF-A0A3D2S1Q0-F1
#
_cell.length_a   1.000
_cell.length_b   1.000
_cell.length_c   1.000
_cell.angle_alpha   90.00
_cell.angle_beta   90.00
_cell.angle_gamma   90.00
#
_symmetry.space_group_name_H-M   'P 1'
#
loop_
_entity.id
_entity.type
_entity.pdbx_description
1 polymer ?
#
loop_
_entity_poly.entity_id
_entity_poly.type
_entity_poly.pdbx_seq_one_letter_code
_entity_poly.pdbx_strand_id
1 'polypeptide(L)' 'MHGVLIWKPTDRDRRFLILRYKTQYFSDDRGRKHPFPEEVWERLSPETQELSETASYGHAKSIISPDLDQ' A
#
# COMPACT_ATOMS: atom_id res chain seq x y z
N MET A 1 21.51 8.21 3.89
CA MET A 1 20.84 9.47 3.49
C MET A 1 20.54 9.39 2.00
N HIS A 2 19.33 9.71 1.56
CA HIS A 2 18.94 9.68 0.14
C HIS A 2 18.33 11.04 -0.22
N GLY A 3 18.61 11.55 -1.42
CA GLY A 3 18.15 12.86 -1.90
C GLY A 3 17.87 12.83 -3.39
N VAL A 4 16.94 13.66 -3.84
CA VAL A 4 16.60 13.78 -5.27
C VAL A 4 17.51 14.80 -5.95
N LEU A 5 18.04 14.47 -7.13
CA LEU A 5 18.82 15.40 -7.94
C LEU A 5 17.95 16.55 -8.47
N ILE A 6 18.57 17.73 -8.63
CA ILE A 6 17.91 18.93 -9.18
C ILE A 6 17.41 18.63 -10.59
N TRP A 7 16.11 18.83 -10.80
CA TRP A 7 15.41 18.62 -12.06
C TRP A 7 15.17 19.97 -12.75
N LYS A 8 15.63 20.13 -14.00
CA LYS A 8 15.53 21.39 -14.78
C LYS A 8 14.97 21.18 -16.21
N PRO A 9 13.75 20.67 -16.38
CA PRO A 9 13.10 20.63 -17.69
C PRO A 9 12.46 21.98 -18.02
N THR A 10 12.17 22.21 -19.30
CA THR A 10 11.44 23.39 -19.77
C THR A 10 10.05 23.04 -20.31
N ASP A 11 9.77 21.76 -20.54
CA ASP A 11 8.63 21.27 -21.32
C ASP A 11 7.96 20.03 -20.72
N ARG A 12 8.37 19.57 -19.52
CA ARG A 12 7.81 18.36 -18.91
C ARG A 12 7.88 18.34 -17.39
N ASP A 13 6.94 17.63 -16.79
CA ASP A 13 6.94 17.35 -15.35
C ASP A 13 7.77 16.10 -15.03
N ARG A 14 8.31 16.05 -13.81
CA ARG A 14 8.78 14.80 -13.19
C ARG A 14 7.76 14.36 -12.16
N ARG A 15 7.11 13.23 -12.43
CA ARG A 15 6.10 12.63 -11.55
C ARG A 15 6.62 11.29 -11.04
N PHE A 16 6.39 11.03 -9.76
CA PHE A 16 6.73 9.77 -9.12
C PHE A 16 5.48 9.22 -8.44
N LEU A 17 5.22 7.94 -8.64
CA LEU A 17 4.33 7.18 -7.78
C LEU A 17 5.22 6.38 -6.81
N ILE A 18 5.22 6.77 -5.54
CA ILE A 18 5.98 6.07 -4.51
C ILE A 18 4.99 5.22 -3.71
N LEU A 19 5.04 3.91 -3.93
CA LEU A 19 4.30 2.92 -3.15
C LEU A 19 5.16 2.50 -1.97
N ARG A 20 4.85 2.98 -0.77
CA ARG A 20 5.56 2.59 0.44
C ARG A 20 4.81 1.48 1.15
N TYR A 21 5.44 0.31 1.22
CA TYR A 21 5.02 -0.74 2.13
C TYR A 21 5.40 -0.32 3.55
N LYS A 22 4.43 0.22 4.29
CA LYS A 22 4.56 0.42 5.73
C LYS A 22 3.88 -0.75 6.42
N THR A 23 4.49 -1.25 7.48
CA THR A 23 3.89 -2.21 8.40
C THR A 23 2.56 -1.68 8.94
N GLN A 24 1.47 -2.39 8.67
CA GLN A 24 0.10 -1.93 8.95
C GLN A 24 -0.31 -2.05 10.42
N TYR A 25 0.41 -2.82 11.22
CA TYR A 25 0.16 -2.98 12.65
C TYR A 25 0.47 -1.72 13.49
N PHE A 26 1.09 -0.67 12.91
CA PHE A 26 1.29 0.63 13.58
C PHE A 26 0.13 1.62 13.36
N SER A 27 -0.99 1.18 12.80
CA SER A 27 -2.20 1.99 12.70
C SER A 27 -2.89 2.03 14.07
N ASP A 28 -2.53 3.00 14.90
CA ASP A 28 -3.26 3.33 16.13
C ASP A 28 -4.60 4.03 15.79
N ASP A 29 -5.37 4.46 16.80
CA ASP A 29 -6.62 5.21 16.61
C ASP A 29 -6.45 6.56 15.87
N ARG A 30 -5.20 6.94 15.52
CA ARG A 30 -4.86 8.12 14.72
C ARG A 30 -4.62 7.77 13.25
N GLY A 31 -4.62 6.48 12.90
CA GLY A 31 -4.56 5.96 11.53
C GLY A 31 -5.93 5.51 11.02
N ARG A 32 -6.19 5.70 9.72
CA ARG A 32 -7.39 5.15 9.08
C ARG A 32 -7.25 3.63 8.97
N LYS A 33 -8.10 2.88 9.70
CA LYS A 33 -8.21 1.41 9.59
C LYS A 33 -8.67 0.97 8.20
N HIS A 34 -9.48 1.79 7.54
CA HIS A 34 -9.92 1.63 6.16
C HIS A 34 -9.39 2.81 5.33
N PRO A 35 -8.31 2.63 4.55
CA PRO A 35 -7.70 3.73 3.81
C PRO A 35 -8.56 4.21 2.64
N PHE A 36 -9.53 3.42 2.19
CA PHE A 36 -10.37 3.69 1.01
C PHE A 36 -11.86 3.82 1.38
N PRO A 37 -12.64 4.63 0.62
CA PRO A 37 -14.11 4.56 0.63
C PRO A 37 -14.61 3.17 0.22
N GLU A 38 -15.81 2.81 0.65
CA GLU A 38 -16.41 1.49 0.40
C GLU A 38 -16.54 1.19 -1.10
N GLU A 39 -16.96 2.18 -1.90
CA GLU A 39 -17.16 1.99 -3.33
C GLU A 39 -15.85 1.70 -4.08
N VAL A 40 -14.72 2.13 -3.52
CA VAL A 40 -13.39 1.80 -4.02
C VAL A 40 -12.98 0.43 -3.52
N TRP A 41 -13.23 0.13 -2.24
CA TRP A 41 -12.89 -1.14 -1.61
C TRP A 41 -13.51 -2.34 -2.34
N GLU A 42 -14.79 -2.27 -2.64
CA GLU A 42 -15.55 -3.33 -3.32
C GLU A 42 -15.01 -3.65 -4.73
N ARG A 43 -14.29 -2.71 -5.35
CA ARG A 43 -13.71 -2.89 -6.69
C ARG A 43 -12.30 -3.45 -6.68
N LEU A 44 -11.66 -3.50 -5.52
CA LEU A 44 -10.32 -4.04 -5.38
C LEU A 44 -10.35 -5.57 -5.51
N SER A 45 -9.27 -6.14 -6.04
CA SER A 45 -9.10 -7.60 -6.01
C SER A 45 -8.94 -8.08 -4.57
N PRO A 46 -9.29 -9.34 -4.25
CA PRO A 46 -9.11 -9.89 -2.90
C PRO A 46 -7.68 -9.73 -2.39
N GLU A 47 -6.67 -9.91 -3.24
CA GLU A 47 -5.26 -9.75 -2.86
C GLU A 47 -4.91 -8.29 -2.54
N THR A 48 -5.55 -7.33 -3.22
CA THR A 48 -5.33 -5.90 -2.98
C THR A 48 -6.04 -5.41 -1.72
N GLN A 49 -7.23 -5.96 -1.45
CA GLN A 49 -7.94 -5.79 -0.19
C GLN A 49 -7.07 -6.31 0.95
N GLU A 50 -6.68 -7.59 0.90
CA GLU A 50 -5.81 -8.21 1.89
C GLU A 50 -4.51 -7.44 2.01
N LEU A 51 -3.86 -7.01 0.93
CA LEU A 51 -2.65 -6.18 0.99
C LEU A 51 -2.89 -4.88 1.76
N SER A 52 -4.05 -4.25 1.64
CA SER A 52 -4.37 -2.94 2.24
C SER A 52 -4.92 -3.01 3.67
N GLU A 53 -5.39 -4.18 4.11
CA GLU A 53 -5.99 -4.38 5.43
C GLU A 53 -5.01 -4.17 6.58
N THR A 54 -5.54 -3.74 7.72
CA THR A 54 -4.76 -3.74 8.96
C THR A 54 -4.67 -5.15 9.53
N ALA A 55 -3.47 -5.63 9.77
CA ALA A 55 -3.21 -6.92 10.42
C ALA A 55 -2.34 -6.76 11.66
N SER A 56 -2.34 -7.77 12.54
CA SER A 56 -1.50 -7.79 13.74
C SER A 56 -0.02 -8.00 13.39
N TYR A 57 0.88 -7.62 14.30
CA TYR A 57 2.33 -7.68 14.10
C TYR A 57 2.86 -9.03 13.60
N GLY A 58 2.36 -10.12 14.20
CA GLY A 58 2.80 -11.48 13.88
C GLY A 58 1.99 -12.17 12.79
N HIS A 59 1.02 -11.48 12.17
CA HIS A 59 0.17 -12.09 11.16
C HIS A 59 0.84 -12.03 9.79
N ALA A 60 1.09 -13.22 9.23
CA ALA A 60 1.44 -13.41 7.84
C ALA A 60 0.14 -13.44 7.01
N LYS A 61 0.01 -12.50 6.06
CA LYS A 61 -1.11 -12.45 5.12
C LYS A 61 -1.01 -13.56 4.08
N SER A 62 -2.14 -14.06 3.64
CA SER A 62 -2.28 -15.15 2.66
C SER A 62 -1.66 -14.81 1.31
N ILE A 63 -1.69 -13.54 0.89
CA ILE A 63 -1.00 -13.04 -0.31
C ILE A 63 0.49 -13.42 -0.42
N ILE A 64 1.16 -13.77 0.69
CA ILE A 64 2.58 -14.16 0.66
C ILE A 64 2.81 -15.63 0.23
N SER A 65 1.74 -16.42 0.11
CA SER A 65 1.79 -17.85 -0.22
C SER A 65 1.07 -18.11 -1.55
N PRO A 66 1.76 -17.99 -2.69
CA PRO A 66 1.14 -18.11 -4.02
C PRO A 66 0.71 -19.53 -4.43
N ASP A 67 0.89 -20.56 -3.59
CA ASP A 67 0.77 -21.98 -3.96
C ASP A 67 -0.26 -22.75 -3.11
N LEU A 68 -1.52 -22.30 -3.05
CA LEU A 68 -2.63 -23.11 -2.53
C LEU A 68 -3.89 -23.05 -3.40
N ASP A 69 -3.75 -22.80 -4.71
CA ASP A 69 -4.83 -23.01 -5.69
C ASP A 69 -4.32 -23.96 -6.80
N GLN A 70 -4.30 -25.26 -6.50
CA GLN A 70 -4.44 -26.34 -7.48
C GLN A 70 -5.81 -27.00 -7.30
#